data_AF-A0A9Q0G0X4-F1
#
_entry.id   AF-A0A9Q0G0X4-F1
#
_cell.length_a   1.000
_cell.length_b   1.000
_cell.length_c   1.000
_cell.angle_alpha   90.00
_cell.angle_beta   90.00
_cell.angle_gamma   90.00
#
_symmetry.space_group_name_H-M   'P 1'
#
loop_
_entity.id
_entity.type
_entity.pdbx_description
1 polymer ?
#
loop_
_entity_poly.entity_id
_entity_poly.type
_entity_poly.pdbx_seq_one_letter_code
_entity_poly.pdbx_strand_id
1 'polypeptide(L)'
;MSPVIVAGGSYGGMLASWFRLKYPHIALGALASSAPLLYFDDITPEDGYHSIVTKSFRDASETCYQTILKSWAEIDKVASQPNGLSILSKRFVTCNPLKNSTELKDYLENILTNVAQYNSPPDYLVDRICSGVDGDAFGNDTLSKIFAGVYALTVGRNISCFVIPLTYESESDIGWGWQTCSEMVMPIAPGNNTMFEPKPFNFNAFTKDCIKKYDVPPRPHWVTTYYGGHIHIVAAGA
;
A
#
# COMPACT_ATOMS: atom_id res chain seq x y z
N MET A 1 -29.03 29.36 11.82
CA MET A 1 -27.98 28.61 11.10
C MET A 1 -28.50 27.21 10.83
N SER A 2 -28.27 26.67 9.64
CA SER A 2 -28.65 25.28 9.32
C SER A 2 -27.61 24.29 9.87
N PRO A 3 -28.00 23.09 10.31
CA PRO A 3 -27.05 22.07 10.78
C PRO A 3 -26.17 21.58 9.63
N VAL A 4 -24.86 21.44 9.89
CA VAL A 4 -23.86 20.98 8.90
C VAL A 4 -23.32 19.60 9.29
N ILE A 5 -23.25 18.67 8.35
CA ILE A 5 -22.55 17.39 8.49
C ILE A 5 -21.35 17.40 7.55
N VAL A 6 -20.18 17.02 8.06
CA VAL A 6 -18.97 16.84 7.24
C VAL A 6 -18.76 15.38 6.91
N ALA A 7 -18.31 15.06 5.70
CA ALA A 7 -18.10 13.69 5.27
C ALA A 7 -16.78 13.56 4.51
N GLY A 8 -16.13 12.41 4.63
CA GLY A 8 -14.92 12.11 3.89
C GLY A 8 -14.51 10.65 3.98
N GLY A 9 -13.68 10.24 3.01
CA GLY A 9 -13.08 8.90 2.94
C GLY A 9 -11.55 8.96 3.08
N SER A 10 -10.93 7.92 3.64
CA SER A 10 -9.47 7.84 3.80
C SER A 10 -8.94 9.06 4.59
N TYR A 11 -7.89 9.74 4.11
CA TYR A 11 -7.41 11.01 4.68
C TYR A 11 -8.53 12.06 4.79
N GLY A 12 -9.44 12.14 3.82
CA GLY A 12 -10.61 13.02 3.92
C GLY A 12 -11.55 12.65 5.07
N GLY A 13 -11.65 11.37 5.43
CA GLY A 13 -12.37 10.91 6.61
C GLY A 13 -11.67 11.32 7.91
N MET A 14 -10.33 11.32 7.92
CA MET A 14 -9.56 11.86 9.05
C MET A 14 -9.83 13.35 9.23
N LEU A 15 -9.80 14.11 8.12
CA LEU A 15 -10.15 15.53 8.12
C LEU A 15 -11.59 15.78 8.61
N ALA A 16 -12.56 14.98 8.17
CA ALA A 16 -13.95 15.10 8.62
C ALA A 16 -14.07 14.90 10.14
N SER A 17 -13.44 13.87 10.68
CA SER A 17 -13.38 13.61 12.13
C SER A 17 -12.71 14.76 12.88
N TRP A 18 -11.52 15.17 12.45
CA TRP A 18 -10.77 16.26 13.09
C TRP A 18 -11.50 17.60 13.01
N PHE A 19 -12.19 17.87 11.90
CA PHE A 19 -13.00 19.08 11.76
C PHE A 19 -14.16 19.09 12.75
N ARG A 20 -14.88 17.98 12.91
CA ARG A 20 -15.95 17.87 13.91
C ARG A 20 -15.44 17.98 15.35
N LEU A 21 -14.26 17.44 15.63
CA LEU A 21 -13.62 17.52 16.95
C LEU A 21 -13.19 18.95 17.29
N LYS A 22 -12.60 19.68 16.34
CA LYS A 22 -12.07 21.03 16.57
C LYS A 22 -13.11 22.13 16.41
N TYR A 23 -14.12 21.92 15.58
CA TYR A 23 -15.16 22.90 15.27
C TYR A 23 -16.57 22.35 15.54
N PRO A 24 -16.88 21.92 16.78
CA PRO A 24 -18.17 21.34 17.15
C PRO A 24 -19.33 22.34 17.04
N HIS A 25 -19.02 23.64 17.06
CA HIS A 25 -19.97 24.74 16.89
C HIS A 25 -20.32 25.00 15.42
N ILE A 26 -19.56 24.44 14.47
CA ILE A 26 -19.80 24.53 13.02
C ILE A 26 -20.44 23.23 12.53
N ALA A 27 -19.79 22.09 12.79
CA ALA A 27 -20.25 20.78 12.33
C ALA A 27 -21.05 20.08 13.43
N LEU A 28 -22.30 19.72 13.13
CA LEU A 28 -23.16 18.92 14.00
C LEU A 28 -22.62 17.49 14.14
N GLY A 29 -22.08 16.91 13.06
CA GLY A 29 -21.57 15.54 13.00
C GLY A 29 -20.57 15.32 11.87
N ALA A 30 -19.91 14.16 11.89
CA ALA A 30 -18.98 13.72 10.86
C ALA A 30 -19.26 12.27 10.41
N LEU A 31 -19.20 12.02 9.11
CA LEU A 31 -19.11 10.67 8.53
C LEU A 31 -17.67 10.44 8.05
N ALA A 32 -16.94 9.60 8.76
CA ALA A 32 -15.55 9.28 8.46
C ALA A 32 -15.43 7.85 7.94
N SER A 33 -15.45 7.68 6.62
CA SER A 33 -15.36 6.37 5.97
C SER A 33 -13.90 5.94 5.82
N SER A 34 -13.56 4.74 6.27
CA SER A 34 -12.21 4.15 6.13
C SER A 34 -11.08 5.10 6.57
N ALA A 35 -11.28 5.85 7.66
CA ALA A 35 -10.34 6.84 8.16
C ALA A 35 -9.33 6.19 9.13
N PRO A 36 -8.01 6.11 8.80
CA PRO A 36 -7.01 5.46 9.63
C PRO A 36 -6.55 6.37 10.79
N LEU A 37 -7.48 6.83 11.63
CA LEU A 37 -7.23 7.77 12.72
C LEU A 37 -6.25 7.27 13.78
N LEU A 38 -6.07 5.96 13.89
CA LEU A 38 -5.25 5.29 14.91
C LEU A 38 -3.92 4.75 14.37
N TYR A 39 -3.55 5.05 13.12
CA TYR A 39 -2.33 4.53 12.50
C TYR A 39 -1.11 5.43 12.76
N PHE A 40 -0.98 5.91 13.99
CA PHE A 40 0.09 6.80 14.46
C PHE A 40 0.73 6.24 15.73
N ASP A 41 1.97 6.65 16.00
CA ASP A 41 2.76 6.21 17.14
C ASP A 41 2.78 4.68 17.27
N ASP A 42 2.44 4.16 18.45
CA ASP A 42 2.36 2.75 18.80
C ASP A 42 0.91 2.24 18.96
N ILE A 43 -0.08 3.01 18.49
CA ILE A 43 -1.51 2.71 18.69
C ILE A 43 -1.94 1.49 17.87
N THR A 44 -1.54 1.44 16.59
CA THR A 44 -1.80 0.32 15.68
C THR A 44 -0.48 -0.35 15.34
N PRO A 45 -0.38 -1.70 15.34
CA PRO A 45 0.82 -2.40 14.89
C PRO A 45 1.27 -1.96 13.50
N GLU A 46 2.58 -1.81 13.30
CA GLU A 46 3.15 -1.36 12.02
C GLU A 46 2.68 -2.22 10.83
N ASP A 47 2.54 -3.52 11.06
CA ASP A 47 2.16 -4.53 10.07
C ASP A 47 0.65 -4.75 9.94
N GLY A 48 -0.19 -3.96 10.63
CA GLY A 48 -1.64 -4.10 10.61
C GLY A 48 -2.22 -4.07 9.19
N TYR A 49 -1.81 -3.10 8.37
CA TYR A 49 -2.24 -2.95 6.98
C TYR A 49 -1.84 -4.17 6.14
N HIS A 50 -0.55 -4.52 6.13
CA HIS A 50 -0.04 -5.66 5.36
C HIS A 50 -0.59 -7.00 5.86
N SER A 51 -0.92 -7.13 7.14
CA SER A 51 -1.58 -8.30 7.71
C SER A 51 -3.01 -8.47 7.17
N ILE A 52 -3.78 -7.39 7.07
CA ILE A 52 -5.12 -7.43 6.47
C ILE A 52 -5.04 -7.72 4.97
N VAL A 53 -4.10 -7.10 4.24
CA VAL A 53 -3.86 -7.41 2.83
C VAL A 53 -3.52 -8.90 2.67
N THR A 54 -2.61 -9.43 3.50
CA THR A 54 -2.24 -10.85 3.51
C THR A 54 -3.46 -11.75 3.73
N LYS A 55 -4.32 -11.39 4.69
CA LYS A 55 -5.56 -12.13 4.97
C LYS A 55 -6.49 -12.13 3.75
N SER A 56 -6.67 -11.00 3.07
CA SER A 56 -7.52 -10.93 1.86
C SER A 56 -7.08 -11.92 0.77
N PHE A 57 -5.77 -12.02 0.52
CA PHE A 57 -5.24 -12.98 -0.45
C PHE A 57 -5.39 -14.43 0.02
N ARG A 58 -5.13 -14.69 1.30
CA ARG A 58 -5.29 -16.04 1.87
C ARG A 58 -6.74 -16.51 1.84
N ASP A 59 -7.69 -15.62 2.15
CA ASP A 59 -9.13 -15.91 2.10
C ASP A 59 -9.61 -16.18 0.67
N ALA A 60 -9.03 -15.50 -0.34
CA ALA A 60 -9.33 -15.74 -1.74
C ALA A 60 -8.74 -17.05 -2.28
N SER A 61 -7.47 -17.33 -1.98
CA SER A 61 -6.82 -18.60 -2.32
C SER A 61 -5.54 -18.84 -1.52
N GLU A 62 -5.48 -19.96 -0.80
CA GLU A 62 -4.28 -20.41 -0.09
C GLU A 62 -3.11 -20.65 -1.06
N THR A 63 -3.38 -21.20 -2.25
CA THR A 63 -2.34 -21.47 -3.27
C THR A 63 -1.73 -20.17 -3.80
N CYS A 64 -2.58 -19.17 -4.06
CA CYS A 64 -2.16 -17.84 -4.47
C CYS A 64 -1.28 -17.18 -3.41
N TYR A 65 -1.75 -17.16 -2.15
CA TYR A 65 -1.00 -16.66 -1.01
C TYR A 65 0.39 -17.33 -0.88
N GLN A 66 0.45 -18.67 -0.93
CA GLN A 66 1.71 -19.41 -0.83
C GLN A 66 2.65 -19.13 -2.01
N THR A 67 2.10 -18.90 -3.20
CA THR A 67 2.89 -18.58 -4.41
C THR A 67 3.50 -17.18 -4.30
N ILE A 68 2.71 -16.19 -3.83
CA ILE A 68 3.19 -14.82 -3.57
C ILE A 68 4.29 -14.84 -2.51
N LEU A 69 4.07 -15.50 -1.37
CA LEU A 69 5.04 -15.59 -0.28
C LEU A 69 6.39 -16.17 -0.74
N LYS A 70 6.37 -17.20 -1.60
CA LYS A 70 7.59 -17.82 -2.14
C LYS A 70 8.28 -16.97 -3.21
N SER A 71 7.54 -16.11 -3.90
CA SER A 71 8.04 -15.38 -5.06
C SER A 71 9.18 -14.44 -4.73
N TRP A 72 9.20 -13.83 -3.55
CA TRP A 72 10.20 -12.84 -3.16
C TRP A 72 11.63 -13.40 -3.14
N ALA A 73 11.80 -14.58 -2.54
CA ALA A 73 13.08 -15.28 -2.52
C ALA A 73 13.48 -15.78 -3.92
N GLU A 74 12.52 -16.20 -4.75
CA GLU A 74 12.81 -16.62 -6.13
C GLU A 74 13.23 -15.43 -7.01
N ILE A 75 12.67 -14.23 -6.80
CA ILE A 75 13.11 -13.00 -7.47
C ILE A 75 14.58 -12.73 -7.15
N ASP A 76 14.98 -12.75 -5.87
CA ASP A 76 16.38 -12.51 -5.49
C ASP A 76 17.32 -13.58 -6.02
N LYS A 77 16.91 -14.84 -5.94
CA LYS A 77 17.69 -15.96 -6.47
C LYS A 77 17.94 -15.77 -7.96
N VAL A 78 16.93 -15.45 -8.77
CA VAL A 78 17.13 -15.19 -10.21
C VAL A 78 17.97 -13.93 -10.41
N ALA A 79 17.70 -12.85 -9.67
CA ALA A 79 18.46 -11.60 -9.79
C ALA A 79 19.96 -11.77 -9.50
N SER A 80 20.33 -12.69 -8.61
CA SER A 80 21.73 -13.00 -8.27
C SER A 80 22.51 -13.75 -9.35
N GLN A 81 21.82 -14.33 -10.34
CA GLN A 81 22.45 -15.08 -11.42
C GLN A 81 23.04 -14.16 -12.50
N PRO A 82 24.01 -14.64 -13.32
CA PRO A 82 24.46 -13.92 -14.50
C PRO A 82 23.27 -13.60 -15.42
N ASN A 83 23.12 -12.31 -15.78
CA ASN A 83 21.98 -11.79 -16.55
C ASN A 83 20.60 -11.92 -15.86
N GLY A 84 20.56 -12.18 -14.55
CA GLY A 84 19.34 -12.37 -13.76
C GLY A 84 18.31 -11.24 -13.92
N LEU A 85 18.74 -9.99 -13.80
CA LEU A 85 17.88 -8.83 -13.98
C LEU A 85 17.29 -8.72 -15.40
N SER A 86 18.04 -9.12 -16.43
CA SER A 86 17.56 -9.16 -17.82
C SER A 86 16.52 -10.27 -18.02
N ILE A 87 16.72 -11.43 -17.37
CA ILE A 87 15.73 -12.53 -17.34
C ILE A 87 14.43 -12.04 -16.69
N LEU A 88 14.52 -11.41 -15.52
CA LEU A 88 13.35 -10.84 -14.83
C LEU A 88 12.67 -9.76 -15.67
N SER A 89 13.44 -8.85 -16.27
CA SER A 89 12.91 -7.77 -17.12
C SER A 89 12.07 -8.31 -18.28
N LYS A 90 12.56 -9.37 -18.93
CA LYS A 90 11.84 -10.04 -20.03
C LYS A 90 10.60 -10.79 -19.52
N ARG A 91 10.74 -11.52 -18.40
CA ARG A 91 9.65 -12.33 -17.84
C ARG A 91 8.47 -11.49 -17.38
N PHE A 92 8.74 -10.36 -16.73
CA PHE A 92 7.72 -9.43 -16.25
C PHE A 92 7.36 -8.35 -17.27
N VAL A 93 7.94 -8.40 -18.48
CA VAL A 93 7.73 -7.45 -19.57
C VAL A 93 7.83 -6.00 -19.05
N THR A 94 8.96 -5.69 -18.41
CA THR A 94 9.19 -4.40 -17.77
C THR A 94 9.34 -3.30 -18.81
N CYS A 95 8.89 -2.07 -18.50
CA CYS A 95 8.99 -0.96 -19.46
C CYS A 95 10.43 -0.50 -19.68
N ASN A 96 11.26 -0.64 -18.64
CA ASN A 96 12.70 -0.42 -18.70
C ASN A 96 13.45 -1.62 -18.10
N PRO A 97 14.71 -1.85 -18.48
CA PRO A 97 15.55 -2.84 -17.82
C PRO A 97 15.66 -2.57 -16.32
N LEU A 98 15.43 -3.60 -15.50
CA LEU A 98 15.55 -3.52 -14.04
C LEU A 98 16.99 -3.20 -13.63
N LYS A 99 17.16 -2.23 -12.73
CA LYS A 99 18.47 -1.88 -12.16
C LYS A 99 18.84 -2.75 -10.97
N ASN A 100 17.84 -3.26 -10.24
CA ASN A 100 17.98 -4.15 -9.09
C ASN A 100 16.67 -4.94 -8.87
N SER A 101 16.68 -5.95 -8.00
CA SER A 101 15.47 -6.73 -7.68
C SER A 101 14.42 -5.91 -6.92
N THR A 102 14.84 -4.92 -6.14
CA THR A 102 13.96 -4.05 -5.35
C THR A 102 12.96 -3.30 -6.23
N GLU A 103 13.35 -2.84 -7.42
CA GLU A 103 12.43 -2.17 -8.37
C GLU A 103 11.22 -3.06 -8.73
N LEU A 104 11.45 -4.35 -8.97
CA LEU A 104 10.36 -5.30 -9.25
C LEU A 104 9.55 -5.62 -7.99
N LYS A 105 10.22 -5.78 -6.85
CA LYS A 105 9.57 -6.13 -5.58
C LYS A 105 8.66 -5.00 -5.08
N ASP A 106 9.15 -3.76 -5.10
CA ASP A 106 8.37 -2.58 -4.74
C ASP A 106 7.15 -2.41 -5.65
N TYR A 107 7.29 -2.68 -6.95
CA TYR A 107 6.16 -2.67 -7.90
C TYR A 107 5.11 -3.74 -7.57
N LEU A 108 5.54 -4.97 -7.30
CA LEU A 108 4.64 -6.07 -6.96
C LEU A 108 3.93 -5.81 -5.61
N GLU A 109 4.65 -5.33 -4.60
CA GLU A 109 4.05 -4.94 -3.32
C GLU A 109 2.99 -3.84 -3.52
N ASN A 110 3.30 -2.82 -4.32
CA ASN A 110 2.36 -1.76 -4.65
C ASN A 110 1.09 -2.28 -5.35
N ILE A 111 1.24 -3.20 -6.31
CA ILE A 111 0.07 -3.83 -6.96
C ILE A 111 -0.77 -4.62 -5.96
N LEU A 112 -0.14 -5.50 -5.18
CA LEU A 112 -0.84 -6.40 -4.26
C LEU A 112 -1.61 -5.62 -3.18
N THR A 113 -1.01 -4.55 -2.66
CA THR A 113 -1.67 -3.65 -1.71
C THR A 113 -2.81 -2.85 -2.36
N ASN A 114 -2.59 -2.32 -3.57
CA ASN A 114 -3.64 -1.60 -4.30
C ASN A 114 -4.85 -2.47 -4.62
N VAL A 115 -4.66 -3.70 -5.10
CA VAL A 115 -5.81 -4.55 -5.44
C VAL A 115 -6.62 -4.95 -4.22
N ALA A 116 -5.99 -5.10 -3.06
CA ALA A 116 -6.70 -5.34 -1.81
C ALA A 116 -7.48 -4.08 -1.38
N GLN A 117 -6.88 -2.89 -1.51
CA GLN A 117 -7.53 -1.63 -1.15
C GLN A 117 -8.74 -1.30 -2.01
N TYR A 118 -8.67 -1.60 -3.31
CA TYR A 118 -9.73 -1.33 -4.29
C TYR A 118 -10.51 -2.59 -4.69
N ASN A 119 -10.60 -3.58 -3.78
CA ASN A 119 -11.26 -4.86 -4.03
C ASN A 119 -12.81 -4.76 -4.00
N SER A 120 -13.41 -3.97 -4.88
CA SER A 120 -14.86 -3.77 -4.94
C SER A 120 -15.54 -4.68 -5.97
N PRO A 121 -16.78 -5.13 -5.72
CA PRO A 121 -17.63 -5.70 -6.77
C PRO A 121 -17.90 -4.70 -7.90
N PRO A 122 -18.10 -5.17 -9.14
CA PRO A 122 -17.99 -6.57 -9.59
C PRO A 122 -16.56 -6.98 -9.97
N ASP A 123 -15.57 -6.11 -9.77
CA ASP A 123 -14.21 -6.34 -10.26
C ASP A 123 -13.44 -7.40 -9.47
N TYR A 124 -13.65 -7.49 -8.15
CA TYR A 124 -13.03 -8.49 -7.27
C TYR A 124 -11.54 -8.72 -7.58
N LEU A 125 -10.76 -7.63 -7.51
CA LEU A 125 -9.38 -7.59 -8.00
C LEU A 125 -8.45 -8.63 -7.33
N VAL A 126 -8.67 -8.96 -6.06
CA VAL A 126 -7.90 -10.00 -5.36
C VAL A 126 -8.17 -11.37 -5.99
N ASP A 127 -9.44 -11.71 -6.22
CA ASP A 127 -9.84 -12.95 -6.90
C ASP A 127 -9.30 -13.02 -8.34
N ARG A 128 -9.25 -11.89 -9.05
CA ARG A 128 -8.67 -11.81 -10.39
C ARG A 128 -7.17 -12.09 -10.40
N ILE A 129 -6.40 -11.49 -9.50
CA ILE A 129 -4.96 -11.83 -9.37
C ILE A 129 -4.83 -13.31 -9.05
N CYS A 130 -5.56 -13.80 -8.04
CA CYS A 130 -5.39 -15.18 -7.59
C CYS A 130 -5.80 -16.21 -8.64
N SER A 131 -6.84 -15.93 -9.43
CA SER A 131 -7.20 -16.77 -10.58
C SER A 131 -6.07 -16.85 -11.61
N GLY A 132 -5.35 -15.75 -11.84
CA GLY A 132 -4.17 -15.74 -12.71
C GLY A 132 -3.00 -16.53 -12.10
N VAL A 133 -2.71 -16.32 -10.81
CA VAL A 133 -1.62 -17.00 -10.09
C VAL A 133 -1.84 -18.51 -9.98
N ASP A 134 -3.07 -18.94 -9.73
CA ASP A 134 -3.41 -20.36 -9.60
C ASP A 134 -3.45 -21.10 -10.94
N GLY A 135 -3.59 -20.35 -12.04
CA GLY A 135 -3.49 -20.87 -13.40
C GLY A 135 -2.05 -21.19 -13.85
N ASP A 136 -1.92 -21.57 -15.12
CA ASP A 136 -0.67 -21.99 -15.75
C ASP A 136 -0.43 -21.38 -17.15
N ALA A 137 -1.19 -20.33 -17.51
CA ALA A 137 -1.22 -19.74 -18.84
C ALA A 137 0.16 -19.28 -19.37
N PHE A 138 1.07 -18.89 -18.46
CA PHE A 138 2.42 -18.44 -18.80
C PHE A 138 3.52 -19.40 -18.33
N GLY A 139 3.15 -20.57 -17.80
CA GLY A 139 4.05 -21.55 -17.19
C GLY A 139 3.69 -21.87 -15.74
N ASN A 140 4.24 -22.97 -15.23
CA ASN A 140 3.92 -23.48 -13.89
C ASN A 140 4.94 -23.10 -12.81
N ASP A 141 6.04 -22.43 -13.17
CA ASP A 141 7.00 -21.92 -12.18
C ASP A 141 6.47 -20.67 -11.46
N THR A 142 6.97 -20.43 -10.24
CA THR A 142 6.49 -19.36 -9.35
C THR A 142 6.46 -18.00 -10.04
N LEU A 143 7.51 -17.61 -10.76
CA LEU A 143 7.56 -16.27 -11.35
C LEU A 143 6.61 -16.11 -12.54
N SER A 144 6.42 -17.19 -13.33
CA SER A 144 5.42 -17.19 -14.42
C SER A 144 3.99 -17.09 -13.87
N LYS A 145 3.70 -17.73 -12.75
CA LYS A 145 2.41 -17.59 -12.04
C LYS A 145 2.17 -16.18 -11.51
N ILE A 146 3.19 -15.55 -10.91
CA ILE A 146 3.06 -14.15 -10.46
C ILE A 146 2.82 -13.22 -11.65
N PHE A 147 3.53 -13.41 -12.76
CA PHE A 147 3.26 -12.64 -13.97
C PHE A 147 1.84 -12.86 -14.50
N ALA A 148 1.33 -14.09 -14.48
CA ALA A 148 -0.05 -14.39 -14.86
C ALA A 148 -1.07 -13.62 -14.01
N GLY A 149 -0.83 -13.52 -12.70
CA GLY A 149 -1.65 -12.70 -11.79
C GLY A 149 -1.63 -11.21 -12.13
N VAL A 150 -0.45 -10.64 -12.41
CA VAL A 150 -0.32 -9.23 -12.83
C VAL A 150 -1.00 -9.01 -14.18
N TYR A 151 -0.82 -9.91 -15.14
CA TYR A 151 -1.45 -9.86 -16.46
C TYR A 151 -2.99 -9.93 -16.37
N ALA A 152 -3.54 -10.69 -15.41
CA ALA A 152 -4.98 -10.82 -15.20
C ALA A 152 -5.68 -9.47 -14.90
N LEU A 153 -4.96 -8.49 -14.34
CA LEU A 153 -5.49 -7.15 -14.08
C LEU A 153 -5.66 -6.30 -15.34
N THR A 154 -4.93 -6.64 -16.40
CA THR A 154 -4.83 -5.82 -17.62
C THR A 154 -5.56 -6.43 -18.80
N VAL A 155 -6.23 -7.57 -18.61
CA VAL A 155 -7.03 -8.23 -19.66
C VAL A 155 -8.02 -7.21 -20.25
N GLY A 156 -7.97 -7.05 -21.58
CA GLY A 156 -8.78 -6.09 -22.32
C GLY A 156 -8.17 -4.68 -22.44
N ARG A 157 -6.98 -4.43 -21.91
CA ARG A 157 -6.23 -3.18 -22.09
C ARG A 157 -5.06 -3.38 -23.05
N ASN A 158 -4.77 -2.38 -23.89
CA ASN A 158 -3.60 -2.40 -24.78
C ASN A 158 -2.37 -1.89 -24.03
N ILE A 159 -1.75 -2.77 -23.24
CA ILE A 159 -0.55 -2.47 -22.43
C ILE A 159 0.65 -3.20 -23.05
N SER A 160 1.71 -2.45 -23.36
CA SER A 160 2.94 -2.98 -23.96
C SER A 160 3.98 -3.44 -22.93
N CYS A 161 3.87 -2.97 -21.68
CA CYS A 161 4.78 -3.29 -20.57
C CYS A 161 4.13 -3.01 -19.21
N PHE A 162 4.56 -3.69 -18.14
CA PHE A 162 3.87 -3.68 -16.83
C PHE A 162 4.59 -2.84 -15.78
N VAL A 163 5.89 -3.05 -15.60
CA VAL A 163 6.68 -2.32 -14.61
C VAL A 163 6.99 -0.93 -15.15
N ILE A 164 6.11 0.01 -14.83
CA ILE A 164 6.21 1.42 -15.18
C ILE A 164 7.12 2.08 -14.13
N PRO A 165 8.19 2.76 -14.54
CA PRO A 165 8.98 3.54 -13.58
C PRO A 165 8.11 4.68 -13.02
N LEU A 166 8.21 4.94 -11.72
CA LEU A 166 7.52 6.05 -11.03
C LEU A 166 8.09 7.41 -11.47
N THR A 167 8.01 7.76 -12.76
CA THR A 167 8.71 8.93 -13.33
C THR A 167 7.87 10.18 -13.43
N TYR A 168 6.55 10.09 -13.21
CA TYR A 168 5.66 11.24 -13.20
C TYR A 168 4.96 11.32 -11.86
N GLU A 169 5.55 12.08 -10.93
CA GLU A 169 4.89 12.48 -9.69
C GLU A 169 3.91 13.62 -10.02
N SER A 170 2.64 13.45 -9.67
CA SER A 170 1.66 14.52 -9.78
C SER A 170 1.83 15.54 -8.65
N GLU A 171 1.23 16.73 -8.80
CA GLU A 171 1.18 17.72 -7.70
C GLU A 171 0.56 17.13 -6.42
N SER A 172 -0.42 16.22 -6.58
CA SER A 172 -1.03 15.48 -5.46
C SER A 172 -0.04 14.54 -4.78
N ASP A 173 0.79 13.82 -5.55
CA ASP A 173 1.80 12.91 -5.00
C ASP A 173 2.88 13.68 -4.24
N ILE A 174 3.32 14.82 -4.79
CA ILE A 174 4.27 15.73 -4.15
C ILE A 174 3.67 16.27 -2.85
N GLY A 175 2.41 16.72 -2.89
CA GLY A 175 1.69 17.23 -1.73
C GLY A 175 1.55 16.19 -0.62
N TRP A 176 1.13 14.97 -0.97
CA TRP A 176 1.01 13.87 -0.02
C TRP A 176 2.37 13.42 0.54
N GLY A 177 3.41 13.40 -0.29
CA GLY A 177 4.79 13.15 0.13
C GLY A 177 5.26 14.19 1.16
N TRP A 178 4.95 15.47 0.96
CA TRP A 178 5.25 16.51 1.94
C TRP A 178 4.44 16.35 3.24
N GLN A 179 3.16 16.01 3.15
CA GLN A 179 2.31 15.80 4.34
C GLN A 179 2.79 14.62 5.19
N THR A 180 3.17 13.50 4.56
CA THR A 180 3.70 12.31 5.26
C THR A 180 5.08 12.59 5.88
N CYS A 181 5.92 13.39 5.22
CA CYS A 181 7.20 13.82 5.75
C CYS A 181 7.13 14.88 6.85
N SER A 182 5.95 15.43 7.14
CA SER A 182 5.77 16.47 8.14
C SER A 182 4.91 16.01 9.33
N GLU A 183 3.62 15.76 9.10
CA GLU A 183 2.63 15.49 10.14
C GLU A 183 2.01 14.10 10.03
N MET A 184 1.80 13.59 8.80
CA MET A 184 1.14 12.31 8.53
C MET A 184 2.12 11.13 8.62
N VAL A 185 2.88 11.07 9.72
CA VAL A 185 3.91 10.05 9.96
C VAL A 185 3.24 8.76 10.44
N MET A 186 2.79 7.94 9.50
CA MET A 186 2.16 6.64 9.78
C MET A 186 3.20 5.52 9.60
N PRO A 187 3.56 4.75 10.64
CA PRO A 187 4.60 3.73 10.57
C PRO A 187 4.07 2.42 9.95
N ILE A 188 3.54 2.49 8.73
CA ILE A 188 3.04 1.31 8.01
C ILE A 188 4.24 0.55 7.42
N ALA A 189 4.39 -0.71 7.78
CA ALA A 189 5.51 -1.54 7.32
C ALA A 189 5.14 -3.04 7.35
N PRO A 190 5.56 -3.85 6.36
CA PRO A 190 5.32 -5.29 6.39
C PRO A 190 6.13 -5.97 7.49
N GLY A 191 5.45 -6.81 8.28
CA GLY A 191 6.02 -7.62 9.34
C GLY A 191 6.30 -9.08 8.93
N ASN A 192 6.95 -9.84 9.83
CA ASN A 192 7.34 -11.25 9.61
C ASN A 192 6.19 -12.21 9.32
N ASN A 193 4.97 -11.87 9.75
CA ASN A 193 3.79 -12.73 9.59
C ASN A 193 2.94 -12.37 8.37
N THR A 194 3.40 -11.41 7.55
CA THR A 194 2.73 -11.00 6.33
C THR A 194 3.22 -11.81 5.13
N MET A 195 2.50 -11.75 4.01
CA MET A 195 2.93 -12.39 2.77
C MET A 195 4.06 -11.65 2.06
N PHE A 196 4.53 -10.53 2.60
CA PHE A 196 5.55 -9.65 2.02
C PHE A 196 6.91 -9.86 2.70
N GLU A 197 7.97 -9.33 2.11
CA GLU A 197 9.27 -9.33 2.79
C GLU A 197 9.26 -8.39 3.99
N PRO A 198 9.77 -8.84 5.16
CA PRO A 198 9.79 -7.98 6.34
C PRO A 198 10.64 -6.73 6.10
N LYS A 199 10.02 -5.57 6.27
CA LYS A 199 10.67 -4.26 6.13
C LYS A 199 10.17 -3.32 7.24
N PRO A 200 10.58 -3.55 8.51
CA PRO A 200 10.12 -2.77 9.65
C PRO A 200 10.32 -1.27 9.45
N PHE A 201 9.44 -0.45 10.03
CA PHE A 201 9.51 0.99 9.84
C PHE A 201 10.76 1.57 10.51
N ASN A 202 11.65 2.17 9.72
CA ASN A 202 12.87 2.80 10.24
C ASN A 202 12.73 4.32 10.26
N PHE A 203 12.38 4.87 11.43
CA PHE A 203 12.16 6.30 11.60
C PHE A 203 13.40 7.16 11.27
N ASN A 204 14.62 6.67 11.53
CA ASN A 204 15.85 7.39 11.21
C ASN A 204 16.10 7.47 9.70
N ALA A 205 15.84 6.38 8.97
CA ALA A 205 15.93 6.38 7.51
C ALA A 205 14.85 7.27 6.89
N PHE A 206 13.60 7.14 7.37
CA PHE A 206 12.48 7.98 6.97
C PHE A 206 12.77 9.47 7.17
N THR A 207 13.30 9.86 8.34
CA THR A 207 13.69 11.24 8.64
C THR A 207 14.75 11.77 7.67
N LYS A 208 15.79 10.97 7.37
CA LYS A 208 16.84 11.36 6.41
C LYS A 208 16.28 11.58 5.02
N ASP A 209 15.38 10.70 4.57
CA ASP A 209 14.75 10.82 3.25
C ASP A 209 13.84 12.05 3.17
N CYS A 210 13.09 12.35 4.22
CA CYS A 210 12.22 13.52 4.29
C CYS A 210 13.00 14.85 4.28
N ILE A 211 14.09 14.93 5.05
CA ILE A 211 14.99 16.10 5.02
C ILE A 211 15.60 16.25 3.62
N LYS A 212 16.05 15.16 3.00
CA LYS A 212 16.64 15.21 1.66
C LYS A 212 15.64 15.67 0.59
N LYS A 213 14.38 15.24 0.66
CA LYS A 213 13.36 15.53 -0.36
C LYS A 213 12.69 16.90 -0.18
N TYR A 214 12.40 17.28 1.06
CA TYR A 214 11.53 18.42 1.37
C TYR A 214 12.14 19.42 2.35
N ASP A 215 13.32 19.14 2.90
CA ASP A 215 13.95 19.94 3.96
C ASP A 215 13.06 20.11 5.21
N VAL A 216 12.25 19.09 5.49
CA VAL A 216 11.33 19.07 6.64
C VAL A 216 11.61 17.85 7.52
N PRO A 217 11.85 18.04 8.83
CA PRO A 217 11.93 16.93 9.78
C PRO A 217 10.51 16.44 10.14
N PRO A 218 10.24 15.12 10.10
CA PRO A 218 8.95 14.57 10.51
C PRO A 218 8.66 14.78 12.00
N ARG A 219 7.40 15.03 12.34
CA ARG A 219 6.92 15.21 13.73
C ARG A 219 5.95 14.08 14.10
N PRO A 220 6.44 12.89 14.49
CA PRO A 220 5.60 11.68 14.61
C PRO A 220 4.46 11.83 15.62
N HIS A 221 4.70 12.53 16.73
CA HIS A 221 3.72 12.71 17.79
C HIS A 221 2.78 13.91 17.59
N TRP A 222 2.92 14.66 16.49
CA TRP A 222 2.15 15.90 16.32
C TRP A 222 0.65 15.64 16.18
N VAL A 223 0.27 14.68 15.33
CA VAL A 223 -1.14 14.33 15.11
C VAL A 223 -1.78 13.81 16.39
N THR A 224 -1.11 12.93 17.12
CA THR A 224 -1.64 12.35 18.36
C THR A 224 -1.70 13.35 19.50
N THR A 225 -0.76 14.31 19.55
CA THR A 225 -0.81 15.44 20.50
C THR A 225 -1.96 16.39 20.19
N TYR A 226 -2.15 16.74 18.91
CA TYR A 226 -3.08 17.79 18.53
C TYR A 226 -4.52 17.30 18.39
N TYR A 227 -4.74 16.14 17.78
CA TYR A 227 -6.07 15.57 17.51
C TYR A 227 -6.46 14.45 18.49
N GLY A 228 -5.56 14.05 19.38
CA GLY A 228 -5.72 12.88 20.23
C GLY A 228 -5.26 11.60 19.53
N GLY A 229 -5.34 10.49 20.26
CA GLY A 229 -4.99 9.16 19.77
C GLY A 229 -5.53 8.12 20.75
N HIS A 230 -4.68 7.68 21.67
CA HIS A 230 -4.99 6.71 22.73
C HIS A 230 -6.26 7.02 23.56
N ILE A 231 -6.68 8.30 23.71
CA ILE A 231 -7.65 8.69 24.74
C ILE A 231 -8.99 9.27 24.25
N HIS A 232 -9.21 9.61 22.96
CA HIS A 232 -10.40 10.44 22.62
C HIS A 232 -11.19 10.16 21.35
N ILE A 233 -11.01 9.02 20.67
CA ILE A 233 -11.87 8.69 19.52
C ILE A 233 -12.98 7.73 19.95
N VAL A 234 -14.02 8.28 20.58
CA VAL A 234 -15.29 7.55 20.74
C VAL A 234 -16.01 7.58 19.39
N ALA A 235 -15.69 6.63 18.53
CA ALA A 235 -16.50 6.36 17.35
C ALA A 235 -17.75 5.57 17.79
N ALA A 236 -18.93 6.15 17.59
CA ALA A 236 -20.15 5.34 17.56
C ALA A 236 -20.11 4.57 16.23
N GLY A 237 -19.62 3.33 16.27
CA GLY A 237 -19.70 2.42 15.13
C GLY A 237 -21.17 2.13 14.81
N ALA A 238 -21.51 2.17 13.52
CA ALA A 238 -22.75 1.61 13.01
C ALA A 238 -22.64 0.09 12.92
#